data_AF-A0A518HPG4-F1
#
_entry.id   AF-A0A518HPG4-F1
#
_cell.length_a   1.000
_cell.length_b   1.000
_cell.length_c   1.000
_cell.angle_alpha   90.00
_cell.angle_beta   90.00
_cell.angle_gamma   90.00
#
_symmetry.space_group_name_H-M   'P 1'
#
loop_
_entity.id
_entity.type
_entity.pdbx_description
1 polymer ?
#
loop_
_entity_poly.entity_id
_entity_poly.type
_entity_poly.pdbx_seq_one_letter_code
_entity_poly.pdbx_strand_id
1 'polypeptide(L)'
;MGRPLRSEQVADSEANLQMVPPTFFIDSTSPQGYHQTTTHHKGEFAMGRPLRSEQVADSEVSIVHAVQRCVRRAFLAGFDQATGKDYEYRREWIRRRMEALASVFGVDVLSYAVMSNHMHLVLRNRPDVVIAWTDQEVALRWLKVYPGRRIEEHLGEPTESDVQMLVADRERLAEVRRRLSDISWFMRSLSEPIARMANRQDECTGRFWEGRFKLQRITDEAGLLACAMYVDLNPVRAAMAESPDDSVHTSGYDRIKGDQGQEIDSAAFDLVPITTEQAGAERRNTPVDEMREKQRAKRKNPTGRRIRRDGWLAPLTLDGSTLASDAELNHDGVRASDKGFLGISLKDYVELLRWTAKLSEEGAGRNVPPSLQGLVSRLGIDLSMWRDLVWNFQRYFGNSCCAGSPSAMSQFAESSGRKWARGHRRVAECFAA
;
A
#
# COMPACT_ATOMS: atom_id res chain seq x y z
N MET A 1 -39.20 12.97 -79.52
CA MET A 1 -39.26 14.28 -78.82
C MET A 1 -38.71 14.04 -77.41
N GLY A 2 -37.87 14.87 -76.78
CA GLY A 2 -37.18 16.09 -77.25
C GLY A 2 -35.93 16.38 -76.40
N ARG A 3 -34.98 17.13 -76.96
CA ARG A 3 -33.76 17.69 -76.31
C ARG A 3 -34.08 19.08 -75.70
N PRO A 4 -33.13 19.81 -75.04
CA PRO A 4 -32.10 19.42 -74.05
C PRO A 4 -32.02 20.47 -72.89
N LEU A 5 -30.89 20.52 -72.15
CA LEU A 5 -30.05 21.69 -71.73
C LEU A 5 -29.23 21.26 -70.48
N ARG A 6 -27.88 21.37 -70.43
CA ARG A 6 -26.98 22.55 -70.23
C ARG A 6 -27.15 23.23 -68.86
N SER A 7 -26.10 23.65 -68.13
CA SER A 7 -24.62 23.47 -68.22
C SER A 7 -23.96 24.08 -66.93
N GLU A 8 -22.64 24.13 -66.62
CA GLU A 8 -21.35 23.87 -67.32
C GLU A 8 -20.58 22.68 -66.62
N GLN A 9 -19.29 22.55 -66.21
CA GLN A 9 -18.03 23.31 -65.92
C GLN A 9 -18.00 24.21 -64.65
N VAL A 10 -16.88 24.41 -63.92
CA VAL A 10 -15.42 24.15 -64.13
C VAL A 10 -14.80 23.27 -62.98
N ALA A 11 -13.53 22.85 -63.13
CA ALA A 11 -12.71 21.97 -62.27
C ALA A 11 -12.43 22.53 -60.84
N ASP A 12 -11.84 21.77 -59.89
CA ASP A 12 -10.41 21.40 -59.90
C ASP A 12 -10.03 20.07 -59.18
N SER A 13 -8.86 19.54 -59.57
CA SER A 13 -7.82 18.78 -58.80
C SER A 13 -8.20 17.77 -57.68
N GLU A 14 -7.61 16.58 -57.52
CA GLU A 14 -6.39 15.96 -58.06
C GLU A 14 -6.60 14.45 -58.43
N ALA A 15 -5.59 13.81 -59.01
CA ALA A 15 -5.67 12.46 -59.58
C ALA A 15 -5.50 11.32 -58.54
N ASN A 16 -6.33 10.30 -58.67
CA ASN A 16 -6.26 9.04 -57.91
C ASN A 16 -5.29 8.05 -58.60
N LEU A 17 -4.35 7.46 -57.86
CA LEU A 17 -3.38 6.49 -58.38
C LEU A 17 -3.15 5.34 -57.39
N GLN A 18 -3.61 4.15 -57.75
CA GLN A 18 -3.28 2.92 -57.03
C GLN A 18 -1.80 2.58 -57.23
N MET A 19 -1.05 2.49 -56.14
CA MET A 19 0.36 2.08 -56.14
C MET A 19 0.55 0.85 -55.25
N VAL A 20 1.11 -0.22 -55.82
CA VAL A 20 1.55 -1.41 -55.08
C VAL A 20 2.73 -1.02 -54.18
N PRO A 21 2.76 -1.41 -52.89
CA PRO A 21 3.84 -1.01 -51.99
C PRO A 21 5.16 -1.73 -52.36
N PRO A 22 6.24 -1.00 -52.71
CA PRO A 22 7.55 -1.60 -52.90
C PRO A 22 8.24 -1.83 -51.55
N THR A 23 9.10 -2.85 -51.49
CA THR A 23 9.97 -3.14 -50.34
C THR A 23 10.94 -1.98 -50.08
N PHE A 24 10.96 -1.47 -48.84
CA PHE A 24 12.06 -0.67 -48.33
C PHE A 24 12.89 -1.45 -47.31
N PHE A 25 14.21 -1.36 -47.44
CA PHE A 25 15.14 -1.87 -46.43
C PHE A 25 15.00 -1.03 -45.16
N ILE A 26 14.90 -1.70 -44.00
CA ILE A 26 15.03 -1.06 -42.69
C ILE A 26 16.47 -1.29 -42.22
N ASP A 27 17.19 -0.20 -41.97
CA ASP A 27 18.59 -0.22 -41.54
C ASP A 27 18.73 -0.79 -40.13
N SER A 28 19.76 -1.59 -39.89
CA SER A 28 19.89 -2.46 -38.72
C SER A 28 20.59 -1.78 -37.54
N THR A 29 19.99 -0.72 -36.99
CA THR A 29 20.51 0.00 -35.81
C THR A 29 19.45 0.17 -34.71
N SER A 30 19.14 -0.93 -34.00
CA SER A 30 18.27 -0.88 -32.81
C SER A 30 18.88 -0.02 -31.70
N PRO A 31 18.12 0.95 -31.12
CA PRO A 31 18.41 1.47 -29.79
C PRO A 31 18.43 0.31 -28.77
N GLN A 32 19.38 0.33 -27.84
CA GLN A 32 19.62 -0.79 -26.94
C GLN A 32 18.45 -0.96 -25.96
N GLY A 33 17.74 -2.09 -26.07
CA GLY A 33 16.66 -2.43 -25.16
C GLY A 33 17.17 -2.61 -23.73
N TYR A 34 16.46 -2.04 -22.74
CA TYR A 34 16.78 -2.19 -21.32
C TYR A 34 16.54 -3.63 -20.84
N HIS A 35 17.47 -4.52 -21.16
CA HIS A 35 17.60 -5.81 -20.49
C HIS A 35 17.96 -5.57 -19.02
N GLN A 36 16.96 -5.64 -18.13
CA GLN A 36 17.19 -5.89 -16.71
C GLN A 36 17.85 -7.26 -16.56
N THR A 37 19.18 -7.28 -16.57
CA THR A 37 19.99 -8.47 -16.35
C THR A 37 19.82 -8.91 -14.90
N THR A 38 18.93 -9.89 -14.68
CA THR A 38 18.85 -10.64 -13.43
C THR A 38 20.15 -11.43 -13.25
N THR A 39 21.13 -10.79 -12.63
CA THR A 39 22.44 -11.36 -12.29
C THR A 39 22.26 -12.44 -11.24
N HIS A 40 22.03 -13.67 -11.68
CA HIS A 40 22.06 -14.87 -10.85
C HIS A 40 23.43 -15.03 -10.19
N HIS A 41 23.60 -14.42 -9.01
CA HIS A 41 24.72 -14.67 -8.12
C HIS A 41 24.65 -16.12 -7.65
N LYS A 42 25.38 -17.00 -8.32
CA LYS A 42 25.68 -18.35 -7.80
C LYS A 42 26.62 -18.19 -6.60
N GLY A 43 26.20 -18.65 -5.41
CA GLY A 43 27.12 -18.84 -4.29
C GLY A 43 26.99 -17.93 -3.07
N GLU A 44 25.79 -17.48 -2.67
CA GLU A 44 25.52 -17.25 -1.23
C GLU A 44 24.75 -18.45 -0.67
N PHE A 45 25.15 -18.95 0.50
CA PHE A 45 24.35 -19.92 1.26
C PHE A 45 23.01 -19.27 1.62
N ALA A 46 21.91 -19.97 1.35
CA ALA A 46 20.54 -19.45 1.51
C ALA A 46 20.13 -19.37 2.99
N MET A 47 20.73 -18.45 3.73
CA MET A 47 20.29 -18.04 5.07
C MET A 47 18.80 -17.67 5.02
N GLY A 48 18.00 -18.33 5.86
CA GLY A 48 16.56 -18.09 5.90
C GLY A 48 16.23 -16.62 6.20
N ARG A 49 15.16 -16.09 5.59
CA ARG A 49 14.67 -14.75 5.95
C ARG A 49 14.39 -14.70 7.46
N PRO A 50 14.82 -13.64 8.18
CA PRO A 50 14.70 -13.52 9.64
C PRO A 50 13.35 -13.94 10.24
N LEU A 51 13.37 -14.30 11.53
CA LEU A 51 12.16 -14.36 12.32
C LEU A 51 11.63 -12.93 12.53
N ARG A 52 10.31 -12.77 12.55
CA ARG A 52 9.70 -11.42 12.68
C ARG A 52 9.91 -10.83 14.08
N SER A 53 10.03 -11.68 15.09
CA SER A 53 10.44 -11.33 16.46
C SER A 53 11.87 -10.79 16.56
N GLU A 54 12.71 -10.96 15.53
CA GLU A 54 14.03 -10.29 15.40
C GLU A 54 13.94 -8.97 14.59
N GLN A 55 12.74 -8.45 14.37
CA GLN A 55 12.48 -7.24 13.55
C GLN A 55 11.42 -6.31 14.14
N VAL A 56 10.46 -6.86 14.89
CA VAL A 56 9.41 -6.16 15.63
C VAL A 56 9.18 -6.92 16.93
N ALA A 57 9.23 -6.23 18.07
CA ALA A 57 8.74 -6.75 19.34
C ALA A 57 7.25 -6.42 19.51
N ASP A 58 6.45 -7.38 19.95
CA ASP A 58 4.98 -7.26 20.06
C ASP A 58 4.52 -6.07 20.93
N SER A 59 5.34 -5.67 21.91
CA SER A 59 5.09 -4.59 22.85
C SER A 59 5.67 -3.22 22.44
N GLU A 60 6.39 -3.14 21.32
CA GLU A 60 7.10 -1.93 20.88
C GLU A 60 6.42 -1.31 19.65
N VAL A 61 6.22 0.02 19.65
CA VAL A 61 5.77 0.77 18.47
C VAL A 61 6.88 0.75 17.40
N SER A 62 6.71 -0.09 16.39
CA SER A 62 7.66 -0.28 15.29
C SER A 62 7.09 0.18 13.96
N ILE A 63 7.90 0.94 13.21
CA ILE A 63 7.59 1.30 11.83
C ILE A 63 8.33 0.36 10.90
N VAL A 64 7.65 -0.18 9.89
CA VAL A 64 8.17 -1.22 9.01
C VAL A 64 7.80 -0.99 7.55
N HIS A 65 8.69 -1.40 6.64
CA HIS A 65 8.37 -1.61 5.23
C HIS A 65 8.00 -3.08 4.99
N ALA A 66 6.79 -3.32 4.49
CA ALA A 66 6.28 -4.62 4.11
C ALA A 66 6.07 -4.70 2.59
N VAL A 67 6.49 -5.82 1.98
CA VAL A 67 6.29 -6.09 0.54
C VAL A 67 5.75 -7.50 0.34
N GLN A 68 4.64 -7.62 -0.38
CA GLN A 68 4.00 -8.90 -0.71
C GLN A 68 3.87 -9.04 -2.23
N ARG A 69 4.35 -10.15 -2.80
CA ARG A 69 4.48 -10.39 -4.25
C ARG A 69 3.79 -11.68 -4.71
N CYS A 70 3.19 -11.64 -5.91
CA CYS A 70 2.47 -12.75 -6.53
C CYS A 70 3.43 -13.70 -7.28
N VAL A 71 3.09 -14.99 -7.32
CA VAL A 71 3.89 -15.99 -8.07
C VAL A 71 3.93 -15.69 -9.56
N ARG A 72 4.95 -16.21 -10.28
CA ARG A 72 4.94 -16.34 -11.75
C ARG A 72 4.72 -15.04 -12.56
N ARG A 73 4.91 -13.86 -11.97
CA ARG A 73 4.46 -12.55 -12.53
C ARG A 73 2.94 -12.45 -12.74
N ALA A 74 2.13 -13.28 -12.09
CA ALA A 74 0.68 -13.17 -12.10
C ALA A 74 0.25 -11.76 -11.68
N PHE A 75 -0.73 -11.20 -12.40
CA PHE A 75 -1.15 -9.83 -12.22
C PHE A 75 -2.00 -9.69 -10.95
N LEU A 76 -1.42 -9.02 -9.95
CA LEU A 76 -2.13 -8.54 -8.77
C LEU A 76 -3.21 -7.54 -9.18
N ALA A 77 -2.87 -6.70 -10.17
CA ALA A 77 -3.76 -5.77 -10.86
C ALA A 77 -3.12 -5.31 -12.18
N GLY A 78 -3.90 -4.69 -13.07
CA GLY A 78 -3.47 -4.17 -14.37
C GLY A 78 -3.54 -5.19 -15.50
N PHE A 79 -3.20 -4.74 -16.71
CA PHE A 79 -3.38 -5.50 -17.95
C PHE A 79 -2.29 -6.56 -18.20
N ASP A 80 -2.70 -7.82 -18.30
CA ASP A 80 -1.84 -8.94 -18.69
C ASP A 80 -1.78 -9.10 -20.22
N GLN A 81 -0.70 -8.57 -20.82
CA GLN A 81 -0.44 -8.68 -22.25
C GLN A 81 -0.35 -10.13 -22.77
N ALA A 82 -0.08 -11.12 -21.92
CA ALA A 82 0.03 -12.52 -22.33
C ALA A 82 -1.31 -13.26 -22.39
N THR A 83 -2.34 -12.79 -21.65
CA THR A 83 -3.69 -13.39 -21.66
C THR A 83 -4.79 -12.45 -22.14
N GLY A 84 -4.48 -11.18 -22.38
CA GLY A 84 -5.45 -10.14 -22.76
C GLY A 84 -6.41 -9.75 -21.65
N LYS A 85 -6.20 -10.22 -20.41
CA LYS A 85 -7.08 -9.95 -19.27
C LYS A 85 -6.64 -8.69 -18.53
N ASP A 86 -7.58 -7.78 -18.28
CA ASP A 86 -7.38 -6.67 -17.37
C ASP A 86 -7.76 -7.05 -15.93
N TYR A 87 -6.90 -6.66 -14.99
CA TYR A 87 -7.07 -6.83 -13.55
C TYR A 87 -7.03 -5.49 -12.79
N GLU A 88 -7.02 -4.32 -13.45
CA GLU A 88 -6.81 -3.01 -12.83
C GLU A 88 -7.78 -2.70 -11.67
N TYR A 89 -9.04 -3.09 -11.78
CA TYR A 89 -10.05 -2.97 -10.71
C TYR A 89 -9.63 -3.64 -9.38
N ARG A 90 -8.67 -4.59 -9.39
CA ARG A 90 -8.14 -5.21 -8.17
C ARG A 90 -7.42 -4.19 -7.28
N ARG A 91 -6.88 -3.08 -7.81
CA ARG A 91 -6.21 -2.06 -6.99
C ARG A 91 -7.17 -1.41 -5.99
N GLU A 92 -8.33 -0.91 -6.42
CA GLU A 92 -9.31 -0.31 -5.51
C GLU A 92 -9.87 -1.35 -4.52
N TRP A 93 -10.03 -2.62 -4.91
CA TRP A 93 -10.40 -3.67 -3.95
C TRP A 93 -9.33 -3.88 -2.85
N ILE A 94 -8.06 -3.91 -3.22
CA ILE A 94 -6.94 -3.99 -2.27
C ILE A 94 -6.89 -2.74 -1.39
N ARG A 95 -7.12 -1.55 -1.98
CA ARG A 95 -7.18 -0.24 -1.31
C ARG A 95 -8.32 -0.18 -0.28
N ARG A 96 -9.54 -0.59 -0.65
CA ARG A 96 -10.68 -0.77 0.28
C ARG A 96 -10.38 -1.77 1.39
N ARG A 97 -9.67 -2.86 1.08
CA ARG A 97 -9.28 -3.86 2.11
C ARG A 97 -8.24 -3.32 3.09
N MET A 98 -7.35 -2.42 2.66
CA MET A 98 -6.39 -1.76 3.57
C MET A 98 -7.09 -0.76 4.51
N GLU A 99 -7.98 0.09 4.00
CA GLU A 99 -8.83 0.97 4.83
C GLU A 99 -9.65 0.16 5.84
N ALA A 100 -10.35 -0.88 5.39
CA ALA A 100 -11.14 -1.74 6.27
C ALA A 100 -10.29 -2.28 7.43
N LEU A 101 -9.05 -2.72 7.18
CA LEU A 101 -8.19 -3.24 8.24
C LEU A 101 -7.63 -2.13 9.15
N ALA A 102 -7.35 -0.93 8.62
CA ALA A 102 -6.92 0.22 9.40
C ALA A 102 -7.99 0.69 10.42
N SER A 103 -9.28 0.56 10.08
CA SER A 103 -10.40 0.87 10.98
C SER A 103 -10.58 -0.11 12.18
N VAL A 104 -9.80 -1.19 12.23
CA VAL A 104 -10.01 -2.31 13.18
C VAL A 104 -8.73 -2.76 13.90
N PHE A 105 -7.61 -2.84 13.18
CA PHE A 105 -6.32 -3.20 13.78
C PHE A 105 -5.69 -2.00 14.48
N GLY A 106 -4.95 -2.24 15.56
CA GLY A 106 -3.97 -1.30 16.10
C GLY A 106 -2.72 -1.25 15.24
N VAL A 107 -2.90 -0.97 13.93
CA VAL A 107 -1.83 -0.88 12.93
C VAL A 107 -2.18 0.25 11.98
N ASP A 108 -1.39 1.32 12.01
CA ASP A 108 -1.57 2.43 11.06
C ASP A 108 -0.95 2.10 9.71
N VAL A 109 -1.58 2.59 8.63
CA VAL A 109 -1.00 2.63 7.29
C VAL A 109 -0.41 4.03 7.07
N LEU A 110 0.92 4.13 6.98
CA LEU A 110 1.64 5.40 6.83
C LEU A 110 1.78 5.78 5.35
N SER A 111 2.17 4.81 4.53
CA SER A 111 2.32 4.92 3.08
C SER A 111 2.02 3.57 2.41
N TYR A 112 1.56 3.55 1.16
CA TYR A 112 1.30 2.34 0.38
C TYR A 112 1.40 2.59 -1.13
N ALA A 113 1.65 1.52 -1.89
CA ALA A 113 1.49 1.50 -3.35
C ALA A 113 1.09 0.10 -3.85
N VAL A 114 0.04 0.02 -4.65
CA VAL A 114 -0.41 -1.24 -5.29
C VAL A 114 0.17 -1.34 -6.70
N MET A 115 1.19 -2.18 -6.88
CA MET A 115 1.87 -2.42 -8.16
C MET A 115 1.32 -3.66 -8.88
N SER A 116 1.54 -3.79 -10.19
CA SER A 116 0.85 -4.79 -11.01
C SER A 116 1.13 -6.27 -10.66
N ASN A 117 2.19 -6.58 -9.91
CA ASN A 117 2.45 -7.94 -9.40
C ASN A 117 2.87 -8.00 -7.91
N HIS A 118 2.84 -6.87 -7.19
CA HIS A 118 3.22 -6.79 -5.78
C HIS A 118 2.62 -5.54 -5.12
N MET A 119 2.59 -5.49 -3.80
CA MET A 119 2.17 -4.30 -3.04
C MET A 119 3.23 -3.92 -2.01
N HIS A 120 3.42 -2.62 -1.85
CA HIS A 120 4.26 -1.99 -0.82
C HIS A 120 3.36 -1.37 0.24
N LEU A 121 3.71 -1.54 1.51
CA LEU A 121 3.09 -0.86 2.64
C LEU A 121 4.18 -0.40 3.61
N VAL A 122 4.05 0.82 4.13
CA VAL A 122 4.77 1.29 5.33
C VAL A 122 3.75 1.30 6.46
N LEU A 123 3.97 0.46 7.48
CA LEU A 123 3.03 0.20 8.56
C LEU A 123 3.64 0.56 9.91
N ARG A 124 2.80 0.93 10.90
CA ARG A 124 3.19 1.12 12.30
C ARG A 124 2.28 0.31 13.21
N ASN A 125 2.81 -0.63 14.00
CA ASN A 125 2.00 -1.28 15.04
C ASN A 125 1.83 -0.36 16.25
N ARG A 126 0.64 -0.39 16.85
CA ARG A 126 0.23 0.46 17.98
C ARG A 126 -0.25 -0.37 19.20
N PRO A 127 0.63 -1.17 19.84
CA PRO A 127 0.27 -1.87 21.08
C PRO A 127 -0.16 -0.92 22.21
N ASP A 128 0.35 0.32 22.18
CA ASP A 128 0.02 1.47 23.03
C ASP A 128 -1.40 2.03 22.80
N VAL A 129 -1.96 1.91 21.59
CA VAL A 129 -3.40 2.14 21.35
C VAL A 129 -4.23 0.94 21.83
N VAL A 130 -3.78 -0.28 21.52
CA VAL A 130 -4.55 -1.51 21.78
C VAL A 130 -4.65 -1.84 23.28
N ILE A 131 -3.72 -1.39 24.12
CA ILE A 131 -3.82 -1.54 25.58
C ILE A 131 -4.93 -0.67 26.18
N ALA A 132 -5.25 0.47 25.58
CA ALA A 132 -6.29 1.39 26.07
C ALA A 132 -7.72 0.95 25.74
N TRP A 133 -7.92 0.06 24.76
CA TRP A 133 -9.24 -0.45 24.39
C TRP A 133 -9.86 -1.33 25.48
N THR A 134 -11.17 -1.23 25.66
CA THR A 134 -11.92 -2.13 26.54
C THR A 134 -11.95 -3.58 26.00
N ASP A 135 -12.26 -4.54 26.87
CA ASP A 135 -12.37 -5.94 26.48
C ASP A 135 -13.49 -6.18 25.45
N GLN A 136 -14.63 -5.50 25.62
CA GLN A 136 -15.73 -5.47 24.67
C GLN A 136 -15.26 -4.94 23.30
N GLU A 137 -14.50 -3.85 23.29
CA GLU A 137 -13.94 -3.24 22.08
C GLU A 137 -12.95 -4.13 21.32
N VAL A 138 -12.12 -4.87 22.04
CA VAL A 138 -11.18 -5.86 21.48
C VAL A 138 -11.94 -7.00 20.83
N ALA A 139 -12.97 -7.54 21.51
CA ALA A 139 -13.83 -8.58 20.97
C ALA A 139 -14.58 -8.10 19.72
N LEU A 140 -15.18 -6.90 19.76
CA LEU A 140 -15.87 -6.27 18.62
C LEU A 140 -14.95 -6.08 17.41
N ARG A 141 -13.78 -5.48 17.60
CA ARG A 141 -12.80 -5.25 16.52
C ARG A 141 -12.34 -6.57 15.91
N TRP A 142 -12.03 -7.58 16.71
CA TRP A 142 -11.67 -8.91 16.19
C TRP A 142 -12.80 -9.57 15.40
N LEU A 143 -14.03 -9.53 15.92
CA LEU A 143 -15.19 -10.16 15.29
C LEU A 143 -15.62 -9.45 13.99
N LYS A 144 -15.33 -8.16 13.80
CA LYS A 144 -15.50 -7.48 12.49
C LYS A 144 -14.69 -8.14 11.35
N VAL A 145 -13.57 -8.79 11.66
CA VAL A 145 -12.70 -9.50 10.69
C VAL A 145 -12.87 -11.02 10.76
N TYR A 146 -13.19 -11.56 11.93
CA TYR A 146 -13.25 -13.00 12.23
C TYR A 146 -14.50 -13.38 13.06
N PRO A 147 -15.74 -13.20 12.56
CA PRO A 147 -16.99 -13.32 13.34
C PRO A 147 -17.39 -14.75 13.77
N GLY A 148 -16.46 -15.71 13.78
CA GLY A 148 -16.66 -17.10 14.20
C GLY A 148 -17.49 -17.96 13.24
N ARG A 149 -18.66 -17.46 12.84
CA ARG A 149 -19.66 -18.16 12.01
C ARG A 149 -19.40 -17.90 10.52
N ARG A 150 -19.20 -18.97 9.76
CA ARG A 150 -19.30 -18.95 8.28
C ARG A 150 -20.71 -19.35 7.88
N ILE A 151 -21.33 -18.56 7.02
CA ILE A 151 -22.60 -18.89 6.34
C ILE A 151 -22.25 -19.01 4.86
N GLU A 152 -22.29 -20.22 4.32
CA GLU A 152 -21.73 -20.55 3.00
C GLU A 152 -20.29 -20.01 2.83
N GLU A 153 -20.04 -19.20 1.81
CA GLU A 153 -18.74 -18.59 1.52
C GLU A 153 -18.50 -17.27 2.29
N HIS A 154 -19.43 -16.89 3.16
CA HIS A 154 -19.52 -15.54 3.71
C HIS A 154 -19.38 -15.55 5.24
N LEU A 155 -18.99 -14.39 5.77
CA LEU A 155 -18.84 -14.16 7.20
C LEU A 155 -20.13 -13.52 7.69
N GLY A 156 -20.77 -14.11 8.71
CA GLY A 156 -21.97 -13.53 9.31
C GLY A 156 -21.64 -12.25 10.08
N GLU A 157 -22.63 -11.38 10.29
CA GLU A 157 -22.48 -10.26 11.23
C GLU A 157 -22.43 -10.82 12.67
N PRO A 158 -21.51 -10.35 13.52
CA PRO A 158 -21.34 -10.91 14.86
C PRO A 158 -22.55 -10.54 15.74
N THR A 159 -23.07 -11.51 16.47
CA THR A 159 -24.14 -11.26 17.45
C THR A 159 -23.55 -10.78 18.77
N GLU A 160 -24.36 -10.10 19.58
CA GLU A 160 -24.00 -9.73 20.96
C GLU A 160 -23.51 -10.93 21.78
N SER A 161 -24.09 -12.12 21.55
CA SER A 161 -23.68 -13.38 22.17
C SER A 161 -22.26 -13.81 21.76
N ASP A 162 -21.89 -13.66 20.49
CA ASP A 162 -20.53 -13.97 20.01
C ASP A 162 -19.49 -13.04 20.67
N VAL A 163 -19.84 -11.77 20.92
CA VAL A 163 -19.00 -10.79 21.63
C VAL A 163 -18.86 -11.17 23.10
N GLN A 164 -19.98 -11.44 23.80
CA GLN A 164 -19.97 -11.84 25.21
C GLN A 164 -19.16 -13.13 25.46
N MET A 165 -19.29 -14.13 24.58
CA MET A 165 -18.49 -15.35 24.65
C MET A 165 -16.98 -15.08 24.53
N LEU A 166 -16.57 -14.19 23.61
CA LEU A 166 -15.16 -13.82 23.44
C LEU A 166 -14.62 -12.96 24.59
N VAL A 167 -15.46 -12.16 25.25
CA VAL A 167 -15.07 -11.41 26.47
C VAL A 167 -14.93 -12.32 27.70
N ALA A 168 -15.74 -13.38 27.78
CA ALA A 168 -15.65 -14.37 28.86
C ALA A 168 -14.39 -15.24 28.77
N ASP A 169 -13.95 -15.60 27.56
CA ASP A 169 -12.70 -16.35 27.31
C ASP A 169 -11.47 -15.43 27.47
N ARG A 170 -10.99 -15.31 28.71
CA ARG A 170 -9.89 -14.40 29.08
C ARG A 170 -8.56 -14.72 28.40
N GLU A 171 -8.24 -15.99 28.21
CA GLU A 171 -7.00 -16.40 27.53
C GLU A 171 -7.07 -16.02 26.04
N ARG A 172 -8.18 -16.36 25.38
CA ARG A 172 -8.37 -16.02 23.97
C ARG A 172 -8.46 -14.52 23.75
N LEU A 173 -9.09 -13.78 24.64
CA LEU A 173 -9.17 -12.33 24.53
C LEU A 173 -7.79 -11.67 24.64
N ALA A 174 -6.93 -12.13 25.57
CA ALA A 174 -5.56 -11.67 25.67
C ALA A 174 -4.74 -11.97 24.40
N GLU A 175 -4.91 -13.17 23.82
CA GLU A 175 -4.29 -13.51 22.54
C GLU A 175 -4.79 -12.61 21.40
N VAL A 176 -6.11 -12.38 21.33
CA VAL A 176 -6.76 -11.51 20.34
C VAL A 176 -6.28 -10.06 20.47
N ARG A 177 -6.16 -9.53 21.69
CA ARG A 177 -5.61 -8.21 21.98
C ARG A 177 -4.19 -8.07 21.39
N ARG A 178 -3.28 -9.01 21.67
CA ARG A 178 -1.92 -9.03 21.08
C ARG A 178 -1.94 -9.12 19.54
N ARG A 179 -2.86 -9.89 18.96
CA ARG A 179 -2.98 -10.05 17.50
C ARG A 179 -3.51 -8.80 16.78
N LEU A 180 -4.27 -7.93 17.45
CA LEU A 180 -4.81 -6.71 16.83
C LEU A 180 -3.73 -5.66 16.55
N SER A 181 -2.56 -5.70 17.20
CA SER A 181 -1.39 -4.88 16.83
C SER A 181 -0.33 -5.65 16.00
N ASP A 182 -0.48 -6.95 15.77
CA ASP A 182 0.52 -7.75 15.05
C ASP A 182 0.44 -7.52 13.52
N ILE A 183 1.48 -6.90 12.97
CA ILE A 183 1.66 -6.65 11.51
C ILE A 183 1.51 -7.94 10.69
N SER A 184 1.86 -9.10 11.23
CA SER A 184 1.66 -10.41 10.58
C SER A 184 0.19 -10.78 10.46
N TRP A 185 -0.63 -10.42 11.44
CA TRP A 185 -2.08 -10.62 11.40
C TRP A 185 -2.78 -9.58 10.54
N PHE A 186 -2.32 -8.32 10.52
CA PHE A 186 -2.77 -7.32 9.53
C PHE A 186 -2.50 -7.83 8.10
N MET A 187 -1.25 -8.16 7.79
CA MET A 187 -0.84 -8.65 6.47
C MET A 187 -1.50 -9.99 6.10
N ARG A 188 -1.79 -10.87 7.05
CA ARG A 188 -2.60 -12.09 6.83
C ARG A 188 -4.05 -11.74 6.45
N SER A 189 -4.65 -10.80 7.17
CA SER A 189 -6.04 -10.34 6.97
C SER A 189 -6.22 -9.61 5.64
N LEU A 190 -5.16 -8.97 5.14
CA LEU A 190 -5.08 -8.39 3.80
C LEU A 190 -4.89 -9.48 2.74
N SER A 191 -3.87 -10.34 2.91
CA SER A 191 -3.36 -11.21 1.84
C SER A 191 -4.20 -12.48 1.58
N GLU A 192 -4.89 -13.04 2.59
CA GLU A 192 -5.71 -14.25 2.40
C GLU A 192 -6.95 -14.00 1.53
N PRO A 193 -7.78 -12.96 1.77
CA PRO A 193 -8.93 -12.69 0.93
C PRO A 193 -8.54 -12.36 -0.52
N ILE A 194 -7.43 -11.63 -0.71
CA ILE A 194 -6.88 -11.31 -2.04
C ILE A 194 -6.61 -12.61 -2.82
N ALA A 195 -5.80 -13.51 -2.25
CA ALA A 195 -5.47 -14.77 -2.91
C ALA A 195 -6.70 -15.66 -3.18
N ARG A 196 -7.65 -15.74 -2.23
CA ARG A 196 -8.83 -16.60 -2.37
C ARG A 196 -9.79 -16.13 -3.45
N MET A 197 -10.02 -14.83 -3.58
CA MET A 197 -10.92 -14.29 -4.61
C MET A 197 -10.22 -14.11 -5.97
N ALA A 198 -8.91 -13.81 -6.01
CA ALA A 198 -8.14 -13.81 -7.25
C ALA A 198 -8.10 -15.21 -7.88
N ASN A 199 -7.65 -16.24 -7.14
CA ASN A 199 -7.64 -17.62 -7.63
C ASN A 199 -9.01 -18.08 -8.15
N ARG A 200 -10.10 -17.74 -7.44
CA ARG A 200 -11.48 -18.07 -7.84
C ARG A 200 -11.88 -17.41 -9.16
N GLN A 201 -11.58 -16.12 -9.32
CA GLN A 201 -11.90 -15.38 -10.54
C GLN A 201 -11.01 -15.79 -11.72
N ASP A 202 -9.79 -16.20 -11.43
CA ASP A 202 -8.81 -16.70 -12.41
C ASP A 202 -9.01 -18.21 -12.68
N GLU A 203 -10.11 -18.80 -12.17
CA GLU A 203 -10.56 -20.19 -12.29
C GLU A 203 -9.46 -21.23 -11.98
N CYS A 204 -8.53 -20.88 -11.08
CA CYS A 204 -7.33 -21.66 -10.80
C CYS A 204 -7.17 -22.02 -9.33
N THR A 205 -6.23 -22.94 -9.05
CA THR A 205 -5.90 -23.40 -7.69
C THR A 205 -4.40 -23.34 -7.43
N GLY A 206 -4.01 -23.28 -6.15
CA GLY A 206 -2.62 -23.24 -5.73
C GLY A 206 -2.20 -21.92 -5.06
N ARG A 207 -0.89 -21.65 -5.05
CA ARG A 207 -0.32 -20.47 -4.38
C ARG A 207 -0.42 -19.23 -5.27
N PHE A 208 -1.18 -18.22 -4.82
CA PHE A 208 -1.19 -16.88 -5.42
C PHE A 208 0.08 -16.07 -5.07
N TRP A 209 0.57 -16.19 -3.83
CA TRP A 209 1.71 -15.44 -3.31
C TRP A 209 3.02 -16.26 -3.34
N GLU A 210 4.16 -15.60 -3.60
CA GLU A 210 5.50 -16.24 -3.62
C GLU A 210 5.87 -16.89 -2.28
N GLY A 211 5.33 -16.36 -1.17
CA GLY A 211 5.54 -16.87 0.18
C GLY A 211 5.21 -15.81 1.23
N ARG A 212 5.90 -15.84 2.37
CA ARG A 212 5.86 -14.76 3.37
C ARG A 212 6.12 -13.40 2.69
N PHE A 213 5.44 -12.34 3.13
CA PHE A 213 5.88 -10.97 2.83
C PHE A 213 7.34 -10.76 3.28
N LYS A 214 8.06 -9.89 2.58
CA LYS A 214 9.30 -9.29 3.05
C LYS A 214 8.95 -8.21 4.07
N LEU A 215 9.75 -8.09 5.13
CA LEU A 215 9.59 -7.12 6.21
C LEU A 215 10.95 -6.46 6.50
N GLN A 216 10.97 -5.15 6.72
CA GLN A 216 12.18 -4.39 7.10
C GLN A 216 11.82 -3.37 8.19
N ARG A 217 12.55 -3.31 9.31
CA ARG A 217 12.35 -2.27 10.36
C ARG A 217 12.88 -0.94 9.84
N ILE A 218 12.05 0.10 9.83
CA ILE A 218 12.52 1.47 9.64
C ILE A 218 13.07 1.95 10.98
N THR A 219 14.31 2.45 11.03
CA THR A 219 14.99 2.74 12.30
C THR A 219 15.02 4.22 12.68
N ASP A 220 14.78 5.14 11.73
CA ASP A 220 14.76 6.58 11.97
C ASP A 220 13.91 7.35 10.93
N GLU A 221 13.78 8.66 11.11
CA GLU A 221 13.03 9.55 10.21
C GLU A 221 13.65 9.62 8.79
N ALA A 222 14.98 9.52 8.68
CA ALA A 222 15.68 9.56 7.40
C ALA A 222 15.31 8.36 6.51
N GLY A 223 15.36 7.15 7.08
CA GLY A 223 14.89 5.92 6.45
C GLY A 223 13.39 5.93 6.18
N LEU A 224 12.59 6.56 7.05
CA LEU A 224 11.14 6.66 6.90
C LEU A 224 10.74 7.57 5.73
N LEU A 225 11.32 8.76 5.64
CA LEU A 225 11.07 9.70 4.54
C LEU A 225 11.50 9.10 3.20
N ALA A 226 12.71 8.52 3.14
CA ALA A 226 13.21 7.85 1.94
C ALA A 226 12.35 6.64 1.54
N CYS A 227 11.86 5.86 2.52
CA CYS A 227 11.00 4.70 2.25
C CYS A 227 9.61 5.10 1.74
N ALA A 228 8.95 6.07 2.40
CA ALA A 228 7.65 6.58 1.96
C ALA A 228 7.75 7.14 0.53
N MET A 229 8.77 7.97 0.24
CA MET A 229 9.02 8.49 -1.10
C MET A 229 9.26 7.38 -2.13
N TYR A 230 10.03 6.34 -1.80
CA TYR A 230 10.27 5.18 -2.67
C TYR A 230 8.99 4.35 -2.96
N VAL A 231 8.06 4.32 -2.01
CA VAL A 231 6.75 3.65 -2.14
C VAL A 231 5.81 4.51 -2.99
N ASP A 232 5.63 5.78 -2.67
CA ASP A 232 4.69 6.65 -3.37
C ASP A 232 5.12 7.01 -4.80
N LEU A 233 6.42 6.96 -5.09
CA LEU A 233 7.00 7.14 -6.44
C LEU A 233 7.21 5.80 -7.17
N ASN A 234 6.73 4.66 -6.64
CA ASN A 234 6.92 3.35 -7.29
C ASN A 234 6.23 3.24 -8.66
N PRO A 235 4.99 3.75 -8.88
CA PRO A 235 4.38 3.78 -10.21
C PRO A 235 5.16 4.61 -11.23
N VAL A 236 5.63 5.80 -10.84
CA VAL A 236 6.44 6.69 -11.70
C VAL A 236 7.76 6.01 -12.09
N ARG A 237 8.46 5.45 -11.11
CA ARG A 237 9.70 4.67 -11.32
C ARG A 237 9.50 3.38 -12.12
N ALA A 238 8.26 2.92 -12.29
CA ALA A 238 7.89 1.77 -13.11
C ALA A 238 7.31 2.16 -14.48
N ALA A 239 7.31 3.45 -14.83
CA ALA A 239 6.66 4.01 -16.02
C ALA A 239 5.16 3.65 -16.12
N MET A 240 4.48 3.49 -14.98
CA MET A 240 3.03 3.25 -14.89
C MET A 240 2.21 4.54 -14.70
N ALA A 241 2.88 5.66 -14.40
CA ALA A 241 2.29 7.00 -14.27
C ALA A 241 3.37 8.04 -14.60
N GLU A 242 2.99 9.20 -15.12
CA GLU A 242 3.94 10.30 -15.39
C GLU A 242 4.32 11.06 -14.11
N SER A 243 3.42 11.09 -13.12
CA SER A 243 3.62 11.83 -11.87
C SER A 243 2.96 11.16 -10.66
N PRO A 244 3.30 11.57 -9.41
CA PRO A 244 2.57 11.15 -8.22
C PRO A 244 1.11 11.65 -8.22
N ASP A 245 0.80 12.77 -8.89
CA ASP A 245 -0.55 13.33 -9.00
C ASP A 245 -1.52 12.47 -9.84
N ASP A 246 -0.98 11.53 -10.62
CA ASP A 246 -1.71 10.57 -11.48
C ASP A 246 -1.69 9.14 -10.91
N SER A 247 -0.92 8.90 -9.85
CA SER A 247 -0.65 7.57 -9.28
C SER A 247 -1.79 7.07 -8.37
N VAL A 248 -3.02 6.96 -8.91
CA VAL A 248 -4.33 6.78 -8.21
C VAL A 248 -4.36 5.84 -7.00
N HIS A 249 -3.51 4.80 -6.98
CA HIS A 249 -3.47 3.78 -5.93
C HIS A 249 -2.17 3.81 -5.11
N THR A 250 -1.75 5.03 -4.72
CA THR A 250 -0.72 5.29 -3.71
C THR A 250 -1.22 6.27 -2.65
N SER A 251 -0.57 6.26 -1.48
CA SER A 251 -0.84 7.24 -0.43
C SER A 251 -0.49 8.67 -0.82
N GLY A 252 0.51 8.87 -1.69
CA GLY A 252 0.89 10.18 -2.21
C GLY A 252 -0.24 10.80 -3.02
N TYR A 253 -0.88 10.01 -3.89
CA TYR A 253 -2.10 10.43 -4.58
C TYR A 253 -3.24 10.71 -3.60
N ASP A 254 -3.53 9.77 -2.69
CA ASP A 254 -4.62 9.93 -1.72
C ASP A 254 -4.46 11.21 -0.88
N ARG A 255 -3.22 11.54 -0.50
CA ARG A 255 -2.85 12.76 0.25
C ARG A 255 -2.96 14.03 -0.60
N ILE A 256 -2.40 14.03 -1.81
CA ILE A 256 -2.53 15.15 -2.76
C ILE A 256 -3.99 15.50 -3.00
N LYS A 257 -4.85 14.49 -3.19
CA LYS A 257 -6.28 14.69 -3.43
C LYS A 257 -7.05 15.01 -2.15
N GLY A 258 -6.69 14.43 -1.00
CA GLY A 258 -7.27 14.74 0.30
C GLY A 258 -7.03 16.19 0.73
N ASP A 259 -5.83 16.72 0.48
CA ASP A 259 -5.47 18.14 0.66
C ASP A 259 -6.28 19.06 -0.27
N GLN A 260 -6.58 18.60 -1.49
CA GLN A 260 -7.51 19.23 -2.45
C GLN A 260 -9.00 19.07 -2.07
N GLY A 261 -9.31 18.55 -0.87
CA GLY A 261 -10.67 18.36 -0.39
C GLY A 261 -11.42 17.17 -1.02
N GLN A 262 -10.76 16.31 -1.79
CA GLN A 262 -11.41 15.12 -2.33
C GLN A 262 -11.77 14.13 -1.22
N GLU A 263 -13.01 13.68 -1.27
CA GLU A 263 -13.54 12.59 -0.45
C GLU A 263 -13.70 11.28 -1.24
N ILE A 264 -13.77 10.17 -0.50
CA ILE A 264 -14.12 8.83 -0.99
C ILE A 264 -15.23 8.19 -0.15
N ASP A 265 -15.91 7.21 -0.73
CA ASP A 265 -16.81 6.30 -0.03
C ASP A 265 -15.98 5.39 0.89
N SER A 266 -16.21 5.47 2.20
CA SER A 266 -15.44 4.72 3.18
C SER A 266 -15.63 3.21 3.02
N ALA A 267 -14.58 2.46 3.32
CA ALA A 267 -14.55 1.01 3.44
C ALA A 267 -14.25 0.56 4.90
N ALA A 268 -14.32 1.47 5.87
CA ALA A 268 -14.19 1.14 7.29
C ALA A 268 -15.22 0.08 7.72
N PHE A 269 -14.88 -0.74 8.71
CA PHE A 269 -15.81 -1.72 9.26
C PHE A 269 -16.81 -1.05 10.21
N ASP A 270 -17.79 -0.34 9.65
CA ASP A 270 -18.91 0.26 10.37
C ASP A 270 -19.94 -0.77 10.91
N LEU A 271 -19.62 -2.08 10.86
CA LEU A 271 -20.51 -3.15 11.34
C LEU A 271 -20.81 -3.02 12.84
N VAL A 272 -22.08 -2.80 13.17
CA VAL A 272 -22.63 -2.88 14.53
C VAL A 272 -23.11 -4.31 14.78
N PRO A 273 -22.93 -4.89 15.98
CA PRO A 273 -23.53 -6.19 16.31
C PRO A 273 -25.05 -6.15 16.20
N ILE A 274 -25.64 -7.18 15.61
CA ILE A 274 -27.09 -7.40 15.61
C ILE A 274 -27.49 -8.21 16.84
N THR A 275 -28.70 -7.96 17.36
CA THR A 275 -29.18 -8.74 18.51
C THR A 275 -29.39 -10.20 18.13
N THR A 276 -29.30 -11.09 19.12
CA THR A 276 -29.51 -12.54 18.87
C THR A 276 -30.91 -12.82 18.30
N GLU A 277 -31.91 -12.00 18.66
CA GLU A 277 -33.27 -12.08 18.13
C GLU A 277 -33.37 -11.59 16.68
N GLN A 278 -32.77 -10.45 16.35
CA GLN A 278 -32.69 -9.93 14.97
C GLN A 278 -32.00 -10.95 14.07
N ALA A 279 -30.83 -11.45 14.49
CA ALA A 279 -30.08 -12.48 13.77
C ALA A 279 -30.88 -13.78 13.61
N GLY A 280 -31.80 -14.09 14.52
CA GLY A 280 -32.72 -15.22 14.41
C GLY A 280 -33.92 -14.95 13.50
N ALA A 281 -34.43 -13.72 13.48
CA ALA A 281 -35.54 -13.30 12.63
C ALA A 281 -35.13 -13.19 11.16
N GLU A 282 -34.00 -12.56 10.85
CA GLU A 282 -33.47 -12.48 9.49
C GLU A 282 -33.30 -13.87 8.87
N ARG A 283 -32.73 -14.83 9.63
CA ARG A 283 -32.52 -16.22 9.21
C ARG A 283 -33.80 -17.03 9.00
N ARG A 284 -34.92 -16.65 9.61
CA ARG A 284 -36.23 -17.31 9.39
C ARG A 284 -37.03 -16.67 8.26
N ASN A 285 -36.90 -15.35 8.10
CA ASN A 285 -37.85 -14.56 7.32
C ASN A 285 -37.28 -14.05 5.97
N THR A 286 -35.97 -14.09 5.76
CA THR A 286 -35.34 -13.56 4.53
C THR A 286 -35.00 -14.68 3.54
N PRO A 287 -35.47 -14.62 2.28
CA PRO A 287 -35.00 -15.52 1.22
C PRO A 287 -33.48 -15.44 1.01
N VAL A 288 -32.88 -16.55 0.57
CA VAL A 288 -31.41 -16.65 0.39
C VAL A 288 -30.87 -15.63 -0.61
N ASP A 289 -31.58 -15.39 -1.71
CA ASP A 289 -31.11 -14.45 -2.74
C ASP A 289 -31.32 -12.98 -2.33
N GLU A 290 -32.37 -12.66 -1.56
CA GLU A 290 -32.47 -11.36 -0.88
C GLU A 290 -31.31 -11.13 0.09
N MET A 291 -30.90 -12.14 0.87
CA MET A 291 -29.73 -12.04 1.74
C MET A 291 -28.46 -11.78 0.92
N ARG A 292 -28.31 -12.43 -0.24
CA ARG A 292 -27.17 -12.20 -1.17
C ARG A 292 -27.18 -10.79 -1.75
N GLU A 293 -28.33 -10.24 -2.11
CA GLU A 293 -28.42 -8.85 -2.60
C GLU A 293 -28.14 -7.83 -1.49
N LYS A 294 -28.76 -7.98 -0.31
CA LYS A 294 -28.51 -7.14 0.88
C LYS A 294 -27.02 -7.15 1.25
N GLN A 295 -26.34 -8.31 1.18
CA GLN A 295 -24.89 -8.41 1.39
C GLN A 295 -24.05 -7.81 0.25
N ARG A 296 -24.48 -7.89 -1.02
CA ARG A 296 -23.82 -7.22 -2.15
C ARG A 296 -23.92 -5.69 -2.04
N ALA A 297 -25.04 -5.17 -1.54
CA ALA A 297 -25.21 -3.75 -1.23
C ALA A 297 -24.32 -3.30 -0.06
N LYS A 298 -24.41 -3.97 1.10
CA LYS A 298 -23.55 -3.72 2.29
C LYS A 298 -22.05 -3.76 1.95
N ARG A 299 -21.63 -4.58 0.99
CA ARG A 299 -20.23 -4.67 0.52
C ARG A 299 -19.70 -3.46 -0.25
N LYS A 300 -20.55 -2.60 -0.80
CA LYS A 300 -20.09 -1.39 -1.54
C LYS A 300 -19.79 -0.26 -0.55
N ASN A 301 -20.84 0.25 0.09
CA ASN A 301 -20.78 1.29 1.12
C ASN A 301 -21.98 1.04 2.06
N PRO A 302 -21.79 0.44 3.26
CA PRO A 302 -22.90 -0.01 4.10
C PRO A 302 -23.61 1.13 4.85
N THR A 303 -22.92 2.26 5.05
CA THR A 303 -23.37 3.40 5.86
C THR A 303 -23.63 4.66 5.04
N GLY A 304 -23.23 4.68 3.77
CA GLY A 304 -23.16 5.91 2.97
C GLY A 304 -22.01 6.84 3.39
N ARG A 305 -21.14 6.40 4.32
CA ARG A 305 -20.12 7.25 4.94
C ARG A 305 -19.11 7.74 3.91
N ARG A 306 -18.89 9.06 3.92
CA ARG A 306 -17.83 9.75 3.17
C ARG A 306 -16.71 10.12 4.13
N ILE A 307 -15.47 10.09 3.64
CA ILE A 307 -14.28 10.55 4.37
C ILE A 307 -13.35 11.29 3.40
N ARG A 308 -12.53 12.22 3.92
CA ARG A 308 -11.38 12.79 3.18
C ARG A 308 -10.49 11.65 2.67
N ARG A 309 -9.98 11.76 1.44
CA ARG A 309 -9.41 10.61 0.71
C ARG A 309 -8.22 9.92 1.40
N ASP A 310 -7.37 10.66 2.10
CA ASP A 310 -6.28 10.14 2.93
C ASP A 310 -6.66 9.89 4.39
N GLY A 311 -7.91 10.14 4.79
CA GLY A 311 -8.38 10.09 6.17
C GLY A 311 -8.33 8.71 6.83
N TRP A 312 -8.12 7.63 6.06
CA TRP A 312 -7.90 6.27 6.59
C TRP A 312 -6.41 5.93 6.77
N LEU A 313 -5.51 6.78 6.28
CA LEU A 313 -4.07 6.70 6.54
C LEU A 313 -3.75 7.39 7.87
N ALA A 314 -2.57 7.13 8.44
CA ALA A 314 -2.04 8.01 9.47
C ALA A 314 -1.89 9.44 8.93
N PRO A 315 -2.13 10.49 9.74
CA PRO A 315 -1.67 11.83 9.45
C PRO A 315 -0.16 11.84 9.15
N LEU A 316 0.29 12.71 8.24
CA LEU A 316 1.69 12.71 7.82
C LEU A 316 2.59 13.45 8.83
N THR A 317 2.23 14.69 9.08
CA THR A 317 2.95 15.61 9.98
C THR A 317 2.77 15.21 11.43
N LEU A 318 3.87 15.04 12.16
CA LEU A 318 3.90 14.96 13.62
C LEU A 318 3.52 16.32 14.22
N ASP A 319 2.61 16.32 15.18
CA ASP A 319 2.39 17.49 16.04
C ASP A 319 3.56 17.61 17.04
N GLY A 320 4.27 18.73 17.00
CA GLY A 320 5.40 19.02 17.91
C GLY A 320 4.99 19.39 19.34
N SER A 321 3.69 19.53 19.62
CA SER A 321 3.15 19.84 20.94
C SER A 321 2.73 18.60 21.75
N THR A 322 2.55 17.44 21.09
CA THR A 322 2.21 16.17 21.75
C THR A 322 3.45 15.48 22.31
N LEU A 323 3.28 14.68 23.36
CA LEU A 323 4.38 13.87 23.90
C LEU A 323 4.70 12.71 22.95
N ALA A 324 5.98 12.36 22.81
CA ALA A 324 6.40 11.19 22.02
C ALA A 324 5.74 9.88 22.50
N SER A 325 5.39 9.81 23.79
CA SER A 325 4.68 8.70 24.45
C SER A 325 3.15 8.76 24.36
N ASP A 326 2.56 9.83 23.84
CA ASP A 326 1.09 9.91 23.68
C ASP A 326 0.63 8.93 22.60
N ALA A 327 -0.47 8.23 22.86
CA ALA A 327 -1.05 7.28 21.94
C ALA A 327 -1.84 7.97 20.81
N GLU A 328 -2.46 9.13 21.07
CA GLU A 328 -3.33 9.88 20.15
C GLU A 328 -4.34 8.97 19.43
N LEU A 329 -5.30 8.41 20.17
CA LEU A 329 -6.28 7.46 19.65
C LEU A 329 -7.22 8.13 18.62
N ASN A 330 -7.46 7.48 17.48
CA ASN A 330 -8.51 7.91 16.58
C ASN A 330 -9.88 7.45 17.10
N HIS A 331 -10.81 8.40 17.26
CA HIS A 331 -12.19 8.12 17.69
C HIS A 331 -13.18 8.02 16.52
N ASP A 332 -12.81 8.44 15.30
CA ASP A 332 -13.66 8.33 14.11
C ASP A 332 -13.85 6.89 13.61
N GLY A 333 -12.99 5.96 14.04
CA GLY A 333 -13.02 4.56 13.61
C GLY A 333 -12.61 4.35 12.16
N VAL A 334 -11.67 5.16 11.64
CA VAL A 334 -11.14 5.04 10.25
C VAL A 334 -9.69 4.58 10.19
N ARG A 335 -8.96 4.70 11.31
CA ARG A 335 -7.54 4.36 11.51
C ARG A 335 -7.34 4.01 12.99
N ALA A 336 -6.15 3.54 13.39
CA ALA A 336 -5.86 3.27 14.79
C ALA A 336 -5.56 4.56 15.60
N SER A 337 -4.90 5.53 14.97
CA SER A 337 -4.39 6.72 15.65
C SER A 337 -4.31 7.96 14.78
N ASP A 338 -4.23 9.11 15.44
CA ASP A 338 -4.07 10.43 14.86
C ASP A 338 -2.61 10.93 14.89
N LYS A 339 -1.73 10.18 15.58
CA LYS A 339 -0.30 10.49 15.65
C LYS A 339 0.36 10.51 14.26
N GLY A 340 1.01 11.62 13.93
CA GLY A 340 1.79 11.77 12.71
C GLY A 340 2.98 10.80 12.61
N PHE A 341 3.76 10.86 11.52
CA PHE A 341 4.96 10.02 11.39
C PHE A 341 6.20 10.69 10.75
N LEU A 342 6.12 11.94 10.30
CA LEU A 342 7.27 12.73 9.82
C LEU A 342 7.26 14.14 10.43
N GLY A 343 8.44 14.68 10.76
CA GLY A 343 8.60 16.05 11.27
C GLY A 343 8.62 17.10 10.15
N ILE A 344 7.68 16.99 9.19
CA ILE A 344 7.55 17.89 8.03
C ILE A 344 6.07 18.14 7.70
N SER A 345 5.75 19.29 7.10
CA SER A 345 4.37 19.56 6.68
C SER A 345 3.94 18.68 5.50
N LEU A 346 2.64 18.42 5.37
CA LEU A 346 2.07 17.74 4.21
C LEU A 346 2.43 18.43 2.89
N LYS A 347 2.46 19.77 2.90
CA LYS A 347 2.85 20.60 1.75
C LYS A 347 4.30 20.34 1.34
N ASP A 348 5.24 20.34 2.28
CA ASP A 348 6.66 20.13 2.00
C ASP A 348 6.93 18.69 1.55
N TYR A 349 6.21 17.70 2.12
CA TYR A 349 6.24 16.32 1.64
C TYR A 349 5.79 16.24 0.17
N VAL A 350 4.67 16.88 -0.19
CA VAL A 350 4.15 16.86 -1.57
C VAL A 350 5.05 17.64 -2.53
N GLU A 351 5.67 18.74 -2.10
CA GLU A 351 6.69 19.45 -2.89
C GLU A 351 7.92 18.56 -3.14
N LEU A 352 8.46 17.91 -2.11
CA LEU A 352 9.58 16.96 -2.21
C LEU A 352 9.24 15.76 -3.10
N LEU A 353 8.03 15.21 -2.99
CA LEU A 353 7.52 14.11 -3.81
C LEU A 353 7.50 14.50 -5.31
N ARG A 354 6.89 15.64 -5.64
CA ARG A 354 6.79 16.17 -7.01
C ARG A 354 8.13 16.64 -7.58
N TRP A 355 9.02 17.19 -6.76
CA TRP A 355 10.37 17.60 -7.16
C TRP A 355 11.22 16.36 -7.48
N THR A 356 11.27 15.38 -6.56
CA THR A 356 12.09 14.17 -6.76
C THR A 356 11.60 13.36 -7.97
N ALA A 357 10.28 13.32 -8.23
CA ALA A 357 9.69 12.74 -9.44
C ALA A 357 10.24 13.32 -10.76
N LYS A 358 10.63 14.59 -10.78
CA LYS A 358 11.07 15.31 -11.99
C LYS A 358 12.59 15.35 -12.18
N LEU A 359 13.38 14.86 -11.22
CA LEU A 359 14.83 14.87 -11.36
C LEU A 359 15.30 13.84 -12.39
N SER A 360 16.11 14.26 -13.36
CA SER A 360 16.96 13.37 -14.16
C SER A 360 18.15 12.86 -13.34
N GLU A 361 18.86 11.84 -13.84
CA GLU A 361 20.11 11.36 -13.19
C GLU A 361 21.20 12.44 -13.16
N GLU A 362 21.27 13.26 -14.22
CA GLU A 362 22.21 14.39 -14.35
C GLU A 362 21.77 15.66 -13.59
N GLY A 363 20.53 15.69 -13.09
CA GLY A 363 19.91 16.86 -12.47
C GLY A 363 19.95 16.89 -10.94
N ALA A 364 20.37 15.81 -10.29
CA ALA A 364 20.39 15.72 -8.83
C ALA A 364 21.29 16.82 -8.20
N GLY A 365 20.72 17.57 -7.24
CA GLY A 365 21.40 18.69 -6.57
C GLY A 365 21.29 20.05 -7.26
N ARG A 366 20.78 20.16 -8.50
CA ARG A 366 20.53 21.46 -9.15
C ARG A 366 19.13 21.97 -8.81
N ASN A 367 19.03 23.24 -8.37
CA ASN A 367 17.78 23.92 -8.02
C ASN A 367 16.88 23.14 -7.05
N VAL A 368 17.42 22.81 -5.87
CA VAL A 368 16.65 22.24 -4.75
C VAL A 368 15.75 23.34 -4.15
N PRO A 369 14.42 23.12 -4.01
CA PRO A 369 13.52 24.09 -3.40
C PRO A 369 13.98 24.56 -2.01
N PRO A 370 13.90 25.86 -1.67
CA PRO A 370 14.42 26.39 -0.40
C PRO A 370 13.82 25.74 0.85
N SER A 371 12.55 25.34 0.78
CA SER A 371 11.82 24.54 1.79
C SER A 371 12.52 23.21 2.13
N LEU A 372 13.23 22.61 1.17
CA LEU A 372 13.74 21.24 1.26
C LEU A 372 15.24 21.17 1.61
N GLN A 373 15.99 22.25 1.37
CA GLN A 373 17.43 22.30 1.69
C GLN A 373 17.68 22.08 3.18
N GLY A 374 16.95 22.78 4.05
CA GLY A 374 17.04 22.59 5.50
C GLY A 374 16.57 21.20 5.97
N LEU A 375 15.59 20.60 5.29
CA LEU A 375 15.04 19.29 5.64
C LEU A 375 16.05 18.16 5.39
N VAL A 376 16.58 18.05 4.17
CA VAL A 376 17.46 16.92 3.80
C VAL A 376 18.75 16.97 4.63
N SER A 377 19.30 18.17 4.86
CA SER A 377 20.41 18.40 5.79
C SER A 377 20.08 18.05 7.25
N ARG A 378 18.88 18.37 7.76
CA ARG A 378 18.44 17.99 9.12
C ARG A 378 18.45 16.46 9.32
N LEU A 379 18.20 15.70 8.26
CA LEU A 379 18.19 14.23 8.28
C LEU A 379 19.57 13.61 8.03
N GLY A 380 20.62 14.43 7.84
CA GLY A 380 21.99 13.98 7.58
C GLY A 380 22.20 13.31 6.22
N ILE A 381 21.21 13.36 5.32
CA ILE A 381 21.30 12.77 3.98
C ILE A 381 22.08 13.74 3.08
N ASP A 382 22.99 13.22 2.24
CA ASP A 382 23.61 14.03 1.20
C ASP A 382 22.57 14.38 0.12
N LEU A 383 22.38 15.67 -0.12
CA LEU A 383 21.36 16.21 -1.00
C LEU A 383 21.57 15.86 -2.49
N SER A 384 22.80 15.53 -2.90
CA SER A 384 23.08 14.95 -4.21
C SER A 384 22.64 13.48 -4.30
N MET A 385 22.80 12.74 -3.19
CA MET A 385 22.46 11.32 -3.10
C MET A 385 21.00 11.04 -2.80
N TRP A 386 20.23 12.03 -2.30
CA TRP A 386 18.79 11.90 -2.01
C TRP A 386 18.00 11.18 -3.12
N ARG A 387 18.21 11.58 -4.38
CA ARG A 387 17.53 10.97 -5.52
C ARG A 387 17.90 9.49 -5.69
N ASP A 388 19.17 9.14 -5.62
CA ASP A 388 19.65 7.75 -5.76
C ASP A 388 19.15 6.88 -4.60
N LEU A 389 19.20 7.40 -3.37
CA LEU A 389 18.67 6.73 -2.17
C LEU A 389 17.19 6.38 -2.31
N VAL A 390 16.37 7.29 -2.86
CA VAL A 390 14.94 7.04 -3.12
C VAL A 390 14.74 6.15 -4.36
N TRP A 391 15.38 6.44 -5.49
CA TRP A 391 15.17 5.68 -6.74
C TRP A 391 15.64 4.23 -6.61
N ASN A 392 16.73 4.03 -5.87
CA ASN A 392 17.40 2.76 -5.70
C ASN A 392 17.37 2.29 -4.24
N PHE A 393 16.30 2.58 -3.48
CA PHE A 393 16.13 2.13 -2.08
C PHE A 393 16.47 0.64 -1.85
N GLN A 394 16.17 -0.25 -2.81
CA GLN A 394 16.51 -1.68 -2.73
C GLN A 394 18.01 -2.00 -3.04
N ARG A 395 18.77 -1.12 -3.70
CA ARG A 395 20.25 -1.21 -3.84
C ARG A 395 20.95 -1.03 -2.50
N TYR A 396 20.41 -0.16 -1.65
CA TYR A 396 20.91 0.15 -0.31
C TYR A 396 20.37 -0.84 0.73
N PHE A 397 19.06 -0.92 0.87
CA PHE A 397 18.39 -1.66 1.93
C PHE A 397 17.87 -3.04 1.51
N GLY A 398 17.91 -3.41 0.23
CA GLY A 398 17.18 -4.58 -0.29
C GLY A 398 17.54 -5.92 0.37
N ASN A 399 18.81 -6.07 0.78
CA ASN A 399 19.33 -7.25 1.47
C ASN A 399 19.45 -7.06 2.99
N SER A 400 18.87 -6.00 3.55
CA SER A 400 18.85 -5.68 4.98
C SER A 400 17.58 -6.17 5.69
N CYS A 401 17.68 -6.31 7.01
CA CYS A 401 16.55 -6.46 7.93
C CYS A 401 15.94 -5.11 8.36
N CYS A 402 16.63 -4.00 8.09
CA CYS A 402 16.28 -2.64 8.51
C CYS A 402 16.71 -1.57 7.49
N ALA A 403 16.15 -0.36 7.60
CA ALA A 403 16.51 0.80 6.79
C ALA A 403 16.49 2.10 7.60
N GLY A 404 17.49 2.94 7.39
CA GLY A 404 17.74 4.19 8.09
C GLY A 404 19.15 4.69 7.85
N SER A 405 19.59 5.66 8.65
CA SER A 405 20.99 6.10 8.73
C SER A 405 21.93 4.98 9.20
N PRO A 406 23.24 5.07 8.92
CA PRO A 406 24.21 4.08 9.36
C PRO A 406 24.19 3.85 10.88
N SER A 407 24.19 4.92 11.68
CA SER A 407 24.17 4.86 13.15
C SER A 407 22.92 4.15 13.68
N ALA A 408 21.73 4.51 13.20
CA ALA A 408 20.48 3.86 13.61
C ALA A 408 20.41 2.39 13.17
N MET A 409 20.94 2.06 11.99
CA MET A 409 21.04 0.67 11.53
C MET A 409 22.03 -0.17 12.36
N SER A 410 23.10 0.42 12.87
CA SER A 410 24.04 -0.25 13.80
C SER A 410 23.43 -0.44 15.18
N GLN A 411 22.82 0.60 15.76
CA GLN A 411 22.12 0.52 17.06
C GLN A 411 21.01 -0.54 17.04
N PHE A 412 20.24 -0.62 15.94
CA PHE A 412 19.24 -1.67 15.74
C PHE A 412 19.84 -3.07 15.62
N ALA A 413 21.03 -3.21 15.00
CA ALA A 413 21.71 -4.50 14.94
C ALA A 413 22.11 -4.95 16.35
N GLU A 414 22.71 -4.06 17.15
CA GLU A 414 23.13 -4.33 18.52
C GLU A 414 21.96 -4.73 19.42
N SER A 415 20.86 -3.96 19.41
CA SER A 415 19.65 -4.30 20.18
C SER A 415 18.98 -5.60 19.73
N SER A 416 19.15 -5.97 18.45
CA SER A 416 18.70 -7.25 17.89
C SER A 416 19.70 -8.41 18.09
N GLY A 417 20.75 -8.23 18.91
CA GLY A 417 21.76 -9.26 19.18
C GLY A 417 22.69 -9.58 18.00
N ARG A 418 22.84 -8.67 17.03
CA ARG A 418 23.62 -8.86 15.80
C ARG A 418 24.81 -7.89 15.74
N LYS A 419 25.96 -8.39 15.27
CA LYS A 419 27.19 -7.60 15.16
C LYS A 419 27.19 -6.50 14.08
N TRP A 420 26.25 -6.52 13.13
CA TRP A 420 26.10 -5.53 12.05
C TRP A 420 24.79 -5.72 11.29
N ALA A 421 24.29 -4.65 10.66
CA ALA A 421 23.21 -4.72 9.68
C ALA A 421 23.75 -4.83 8.24
N ARG A 422 23.20 -5.75 7.44
CA ARG A 422 23.52 -5.84 5.99
C ARG A 422 23.19 -4.51 5.30
N GLY A 423 24.07 -4.05 4.40
CA GLY A 423 23.91 -2.79 3.66
C GLY A 423 24.51 -1.54 4.32
N HIS A 424 24.81 -1.55 5.63
CA HIS A 424 25.29 -0.39 6.40
C HIS A 424 26.38 0.45 5.69
N ARG A 425 27.45 -0.18 5.19
CA ARG A 425 28.54 0.54 4.50
C ARG A 425 28.10 1.25 3.21
N ARG A 426 27.14 0.67 2.48
CA ARG A 426 26.65 1.23 1.22
C ARG A 426 25.66 2.37 1.44
N VAL A 427 24.84 2.32 2.49
CA VAL A 427 23.98 3.47 2.82
C VAL A 427 24.79 4.65 3.37
N ALA A 428 25.96 4.41 4.00
CA ALA A 428 26.85 5.49 4.41
C ALA A 428 27.33 6.38 3.24
N GLU A 429 27.36 5.86 2.01
CA GLU A 429 27.62 6.63 0.78
C GLU A 429 26.54 7.69 0.48
N CYS A 430 25.39 7.66 1.17
CA CYS A 430 24.26 8.57 0.98
C CYS A 430 24.05 9.58 2.12
N PHE A 431 24.92 9.56 3.14
CA PHE A 431 24.82 10.44 4.31
C PHE A 431 26.07 11.33 4.39
N ALA A 432 25.90 12.56 4.89
CA ALA A 432 27.02 13.45 5.18
C ALA A 432 27.91 12.86 6.30
N ALA A 433 29.21 13.17 6.23
CA ALA A 433 30.24 12.65 7.12
C ALA A 433 30.39 13.46 8.43
#